data_AF-A0A7V2S490-F1
#
_entry.id   AF-A0A7V2S490-F1
#
_cell.length_a   1.000
_cell.length_b   1.000
_cell.length_c   1.000
_cell.angle_alpha   90.00
_cell.angle_beta   90.00
_cell.angle_gamma   90.00
#
_symmetry.space_group_name_H-M   'P 1'
#
loop_
_entity.id
_entity.type
_entity.pdbx_description
1 polymer ?
#
loop_
_entity_poly.entity_id
_entity_poly.type
_entity_poly.pdbx_seq_one_letter_code
_entity_poly.pdbx_strand_id
1 'polypeptide(L)'
;MIHFSDKVVNEKALENAVKRFREQKIILPTFKQQEHPELIPDKIKNALKNVGLWDINPLNLFRITWKNEPKEKGGLFGKPNYFELPSEFTGVKARIVLLVGKYFPTGAHKVGAAYGCLAPRIITGEFDPTYHKAVWPSTGNYCRGGAFDSRLMGTEPIAIL
;
A
#
# COMPACT_ATOMS: atom_id res chain seq x y z
N MET A 1 -12.36 7.81 -20.37
CA MET A 1 -11.01 8.13 -19.88
C MET A 1 -11.10 8.27 -18.36
N ILE A 2 -10.19 7.70 -17.57
CA ILE A 2 -10.25 7.82 -16.10
C ILE A 2 -9.91 9.27 -15.75
N HIS A 3 -10.87 9.98 -15.17
CA HIS A 3 -10.65 11.34 -14.66
C HIS A 3 -9.80 11.25 -13.39
N PHE A 4 -8.73 12.03 -13.33
CA PHE A 4 -7.91 12.22 -12.14
C PHE A 4 -7.98 13.70 -11.77
N SER A 5 -8.56 14.00 -10.60
CA SER A 5 -8.52 15.35 -10.06
C SER A 5 -7.23 15.56 -9.26
N ASP A 6 -6.55 16.67 -9.47
CA ASP A 6 -5.43 17.15 -8.66
C ASP A 6 -5.87 18.18 -7.60
N LYS A 7 -7.18 18.43 -7.52
CA LYS A 7 -7.84 19.40 -6.63
C LYS A 7 -8.96 18.72 -5.86
N VAL A 8 -9.36 19.34 -4.75
CA VAL A 8 -10.56 18.91 -4.00
C VAL A 8 -11.80 19.18 -4.85
N VAL A 9 -12.57 18.14 -5.13
CA VAL A 9 -13.82 18.21 -5.90
C VAL A 9 -15.07 18.15 -5.04
N ASN A 10 -14.95 17.66 -3.81
CA ASN A 10 -16.04 17.61 -2.84
C ASN A 10 -15.49 17.76 -1.41
N GLU A 11 -15.67 18.95 -0.84
CA GLU A 11 -15.17 19.29 0.50
C GLU A 11 -15.82 18.42 1.59
N LYS A 12 -17.12 18.14 1.48
CA LYS A 12 -17.85 17.33 2.48
C LYS A 12 -17.34 15.89 2.52
N ALA A 13 -17.09 15.29 1.36
CA ALA A 13 -16.50 13.94 1.28
C ALA A 13 -15.09 13.90 1.89
N LEU A 14 -14.28 14.94 1.63
CA LEU A 14 -12.95 15.07 2.22
C LEU A 14 -13.01 15.26 3.74
N GLU A 15 -13.91 16.11 4.25
CA GLU A 15 -14.12 16.30 5.69
C GLU A 15 -14.53 15.01 6.39
N ASN A 16 -15.43 14.24 5.78
CA ASN A 16 -15.84 12.92 6.25
C ASN A 16 -14.64 11.95 6.34
N ALA A 17 -13.81 11.92 5.30
CA ALA A 17 -12.57 11.13 5.29
C ALA A 17 -11.60 11.56 6.39
N VAL A 18 -11.33 12.87 6.53
CA VAL A 18 -10.46 13.43 7.55
C VAL A 18 -10.95 13.08 8.96
N LYS A 19 -12.25 13.23 9.22
CA LYS A 19 -12.86 12.88 10.51
C LYS A 19 -12.66 11.40 10.81
N ARG A 20 -13.00 10.51 9.87
CA ARG A 20 -12.81 9.08 10.05
C ARG A 20 -11.35 8.70 10.29
N PHE A 21 -10.44 9.28 9.52
CA PHE A 21 -9.02 8.94 9.61
C PHE A 21 -8.45 9.40 10.96
N ARG A 22 -8.91 10.54 11.48
CA ARG A 22 -8.57 10.99 12.82
C ARG A 22 -9.10 10.04 13.89
N GLU A 23 -10.36 9.63 13.81
CA GLU A 23 -11.00 8.69 14.75
C GLU A 23 -10.29 7.33 14.78
N GLN A 24 -9.91 6.82 13.60
CA GLN A 24 -9.25 5.51 13.44
C GLN A 24 -7.72 5.59 13.46
N LYS A 25 -7.14 6.77 13.67
CA LYS A 25 -5.68 7.03 13.68
C LYS A 25 -4.97 6.56 12.41
N ILE A 26 -5.64 6.71 11.26
CA ILE A 26 -5.10 6.37 9.93
C ILE A 26 -4.21 7.51 9.46
N ILE A 27 -3.00 7.18 9.04
CA ILE A 27 -2.05 8.12 8.43
C ILE A 27 -1.65 7.55 7.08
N LEU A 28 -1.79 8.34 6.04
CA LEU A 28 -1.41 7.95 4.69
C LEU A 28 0.08 8.24 4.45
N PRO A 29 0.87 7.28 3.93
CA PRO A 29 2.19 7.59 3.39
C PRO A 29 2.06 8.41 2.11
N THR A 30 3.03 9.29 1.85
CA THR A 30 3.20 9.83 0.50
C THR A 30 3.84 8.79 -0.42
N PHE A 31 3.64 8.90 -1.73
CA PHE A 31 4.40 8.07 -2.69
C PHE A 31 5.91 8.25 -2.52
N LYS A 32 6.36 9.47 -2.18
CA LYS A 32 7.76 9.73 -1.87
C LYS A 32 8.26 8.93 -0.66
N GLN A 33 7.45 8.74 0.37
CA GLN A 33 7.79 7.87 1.51
C GLN A 33 7.76 6.38 1.17
N GLN A 34 6.90 5.95 0.24
CA GLN A 34 6.90 4.56 -0.26
C GLN A 34 8.18 4.26 -1.05
N GLU A 35 8.61 5.21 -1.88
CA GLU A 35 9.87 5.12 -2.63
C GLU A 35 11.10 5.25 -1.71
N HIS A 36 11.03 6.15 -0.73
CA HIS A 36 12.09 6.49 0.22
C HIS A 36 11.63 6.27 1.68
N PRO A 37 11.60 5.02 2.17
CA PRO A 37 11.19 4.72 3.54
C PRO A 37 12.02 5.39 4.63
N GLU A 38 13.23 5.85 4.31
CA GLU A 38 14.06 6.69 5.18
C GLU A 38 13.37 7.99 5.59
N LEU A 39 12.45 8.51 4.75
CA LEU A 39 11.65 9.72 5.02
C LEU A 39 10.44 9.46 5.92
N ILE A 40 10.19 8.20 6.30
CA ILE A 40 9.10 7.86 7.22
C ILE A 40 9.51 8.32 8.64
N PRO A 41 8.62 9.04 9.37
CA PRO A 41 8.91 9.49 10.72
C PRO A 41 9.30 8.35 11.67
N ASP A 42 10.27 8.58 12.56
CA ASP A 42 10.76 7.57 13.50
C ASP A 42 9.66 7.03 14.42
N LYS A 43 8.67 7.85 14.76
CA LYS A 43 7.49 7.41 15.52
C LYS A 43 6.74 6.27 14.82
N ILE A 44 6.59 6.35 13.49
CA ILE A 44 5.92 5.32 12.68
C ILE A 44 6.82 4.09 12.55
N LYS A 45 8.12 4.28 12.25
CA LYS A 45 9.09 3.18 12.18
C LYS A 45 9.16 2.40 13.50
N ASN A 46 9.17 3.09 14.64
CA ASN A 46 9.18 2.45 15.95
C ASN A 46 7.89 1.69 16.25
N ALA A 47 6.72 2.23 15.85
CA ALA A 47 5.46 1.52 15.99
C ALA A 47 5.40 0.24 15.12
N LEU A 48 5.94 0.29 13.90
CA LEU A 48 6.01 -0.86 12.98
C LEU A 48 6.79 -2.06 13.53
N LYS A 49 7.72 -1.86 14.47
CA LYS A 49 8.46 -2.95 15.14
C LYS A 49 7.56 -3.96 15.85
N ASN A 50 6.35 -3.53 16.22
CA ASN A 50 5.37 -4.38 16.92
C ASN A 50 4.26 -4.91 16.00
N VAL A 51 4.30 -4.57 14.71
CA VAL A 51 3.24 -4.88 13.73
C VAL A 51 3.68 -6.01 12.79
N GLY A 52 2.84 -7.03 12.64
CA GLY A 52 2.97 -8.08 11.64
C GLY A 52 2.77 -7.53 10.23
N LEU A 53 3.52 -8.05 9.26
CA LEU A 53 3.51 -7.58 7.87
C LEU A 53 2.10 -7.70 7.21
N TRP A 54 1.25 -8.58 7.74
CA TRP A 54 -0.06 -8.92 7.19
C TRP A 54 -1.21 -8.47 8.11
N ASP A 55 -0.89 -7.84 9.24
CA ASP A 55 -1.89 -7.37 10.19
C ASP A 55 -2.79 -6.30 9.56
N ILE A 56 -4.07 -6.31 9.92
CA ILE A 56 -5.01 -5.24 9.59
C ILE A 56 -4.74 -4.05 10.52
N ASN A 57 -3.62 -3.37 10.26
CA ASN A 57 -3.14 -2.21 10.99
C ASN A 57 -2.81 -1.09 9.99
N PRO A 58 -3.37 0.13 10.11
CA PRO A 58 -3.13 1.22 9.17
C PRO A 58 -1.66 1.56 8.94
N LEU A 59 -0.77 1.26 9.89
CA LEU A 59 0.67 1.45 9.72
C LEU A 59 1.26 0.61 8.58
N ASN A 60 0.64 -0.53 8.22
CA ASN A 60 1.11 -1.34 7.10
C ASN A 60 0.96 -0.64 5.73
N LEU A 61 0.24 0.50 5.63
CA LEU A 61 0.27 1.36 4.44
C LEU A 61 1.70 1.85 4.14
N PHE A 62 2.51 2.10 5.18
CA PHE A 62 3.92 2.49 5.04
C PHE A 62 4.84 1.35 4.56
N ARG A 63 4.35 0.10 4.58
CA ARG A 63 5.06 -1.07 4.04
C ARG A 63 4.73 -1.36 2.58
N ILE A 64 4.04 -0.45 1.88
CA ILE A 64 3.87 -0.53 0.43
C ILE A 64 5.17 -0.08 -0.24
N THR A 65 6.19 -0.96 -0.24
CA THR A 65 7.52 -0.67 -0.78
C THR A 65 8.32 -1.95 -1.05
N TRP A 66 9.21 -1.91 -2.04
CA TRP A 66 10.14 -3.02 -2.34
C TRP A 66 11.24 -3.19 -1.28
N LYS A 67 11.39 -2.21 -0.39
CA LYS A 67 12.48 -2.10 0.57
C LYS A 67 12.16 -2.68 1.95
N ASN A 68 11.04 -3.39 2.15
CA ASN A 68 10.73 -4.00 3.44
C ASN A 68 11.83 -4.99 3.87
N GLU A 69 12.19 -4.98 5.14
CA GLU A 69 13.06 -6.01 5.68
C GLU A 69 12.38 -7.40 5.55
N PRO A 70 13.10 -8.47 5.15
CA PRO A 70 12.61 -9.84 4.98
C PRO A 70 12.05 -10.56 6.23
N LYS A 71 11.22 -9.90 7.04
CA LYS A 71 10.66 -10.40 8.30
C LYS A 71 9.14 -10.35 8.29
N GLU A 72 8.53 -11.37 8.88
CA GLU A 72 7.06 -11.46 8.98
C GLU A 72 6.48 -10.52 10.05
N LYS A 73 7.28 -10.11 11.04
CA LYS A 73 6.89 -9.18 12.10
C LYS A 73 8.03 -8.24 12.45
N GLY A 74 7.69 -6.97 12.67
CA GLY A 74 8.61 -5.98 13.19
C GLY A 74 9.72 -5.51 12.25
N GLY A 75 9.76 -6.03 11.02
CA GLY A 75 10.72 -5.62 10.00
C GLY A 75 10.58 -4.13 9.68
N LEU A 76 11.72 -3.47 9.48
CA LEU A 76 11.75 -2.08 9.02
C LEU A 76 12.02 -2.05 7.52
N PHE A 77 13.06 -1.34 7.11
CA PHE A 77 13.38 -1.09 5.72
C PHE A 77 14.88 -1.27 5.47
N GLY A 78 15.23 -1.67 4.25
CA GLY A 78 16.59 -1.85 3.80
C GLY A 78 16.72 -1.55 2.30
N LYS A 79 17.57 -2.32 1.63
CA LYS A 79 17.69 -2.28 0.16
C LYS A 79 16.46 -2.93 -0.48
N PRO A 80 16.16 -2.64 -1.76
CA PRO A 80 15.13 -3.37 -2.49
C PRO A 80 15.37 -4.88 -2.40
N ASN A 81 14.32 -5.65 -2.19
CA ASN A 81 14.42 -7.10 -2.19
C ASN A 81 14.53 -7.62 -3.63
N TYR A 82 15.70 -8.12 -4.00
CA TYR A 82 15.94 -8.75 -5.28
C TYR A 82 16.99 -9.85 -5.16
N PHE A 83 17.04 -10.72 -6.15
CA PHE A 83 18.17 -11.61 -6.39
C PHE A 83 18.54 -11.57 -7.87
N GLU A 84 19.81 -11.79 -8.15
CA GLU A 84 20.36 -11.82 -9.50
C GLU A 84 20.57 -13.28 -9.90
N LEU A 85 20.08 -13.65 -11.09
CA LEU A 85 20.30 -14.99 -11.62
C LEU A 85 21.63 -15.02 -12.38
N PRO A 86 22.59 -15.89 -11.98
CA PRO A 86 23.90 -15.95 -12.62
C PRO A 86 23.79 -16.54 -14.04
N SER A 87 24.68 -16.13 -14.94
CA SER A 87 24.73 -16.65 -16.32
C SER A 87 24.96 -18.16 -16.37
N GLU A 88 25.67 -18.73 -15.39
CA GLU A 88 25.92 -20.17 -15.25
C GLU A 88 24.61 -20.95 -14.98
N PHE A 89 23.60 -20.30 -14.40
CA PHE A 89 22.28 -20.87 -14.17
C PHE A 89 21.33 -20.63 -15.34
N THR A 90 21.37 -19.43 -15.93
CA THR A 90 20.39 -19.02 -16.95
C THR A 90 20.79 -19.40 -18.38
N GLY A 91 22.08 -19.65 -18.63
CA GLY A 91 22.62 -19.93 -19.96
C GLY A 91 22.67 -18.72 -20.90
N VAL A 92 22.36 -17.51 -20.42
CA VAL A 92 22.34 -16.28 -21.25
C VAL A 92 23.29 -15.23 -20.72
N LYS A 93 23.82 -14.39 -21.62
CA LYS A 93 24.68 -13.23 -21.27
C LYS A 93 23.89 -12.07 -20.65
N ALA A 94 22.56 -12.07 -20.81
CA ALA A 94 21.71 -11.00 -20.31
C ALA A 94 21.66 -11.04 -18.77
N ARG A 95 21.84 -9.88 -18.15
CA ARG A 95 21.70 -9.72 -16.69
C ARG A 95 20.23 -9.85 -16.30
N ILE A 96 19.89 -10.83 -15.47
CA ILE A 96 18.52 -11.09 -15.03
C ILE A 96 18.40 -10.79 -13.53
N VAL A 97 17.58 -9.80 -13.19
CA VAL A 97 17.29 -9.41 -11.81
C VAL A 97 15.82 -9.73 -11.50
N LEU A 98 15.59 -10.47 -10.42
CA LEU A 98 14.27 -10.85 -9.96
C LEU A 98 13.90 -10.06 -8.71
N LEU A 99 12.88 -9.19 -8.84
CA LEU A 99 12.32 -8.44 -7.72
C LEU A 99 11.40 -9.33 -6.87
N VAL A 100 11.55 -9.26 -5.55
CA VAL A 100 10.84 -10.13 -4.61
C VAL A 100 9.64 -9.39 -4.01
N GLY A 101 8.44 -9.73 -4.50
CA GLY A 101 7.17 -9.14 -4.03
C GLY A 101 6.62 -9.76 -2.74
N LYS A 102 7.24 -10.82 -2.21
CA LYS A 102 6.76 -11.58 -1.03
C LYS A 102 6.66 -10.73 0.24
N TYR A 103 7.52 -9.71 0.37
CA TYR A 103 7.61 -8.89 1.58
C TYR A 103 6.74 -7.64 1.54
N PHE A 104 5.81 -7.54 0.59
CA PHE A 104 4.71 -6.58 0.69
C PHE A 104 3.65 -7.10 1.66
N PRO A 105 2.83 -6.21 2.25
CA PRO A 105 1.57 -6.62 2.86
C PRO A 105 0.78 -7.50 1.89
N THR A 106 0.09 -8.52 2.41
CA THR A 106 -0.62 -9.57 1.64
C THR A 106 0.26 -10.52 0.82
N GLY A 107 1.59 -10.36 0.86
CA GLY A 107 2.53 -11.21 0.12
C GLY A 107 2.66 -10.89 -1.36
N ALA A 108 2.09 -9.76 -1.82
CA ALA A 108 2.10 -9.37 -3.22
C ALA A 108 2.18 -7.84 -3.38
N HIS A 109 2.95 -7.39 -4.38
CA HIS A 109 3.16 -5.96 -4.68
C HIS A 109 1.90 -5.22 -5.17
N LYS A 110 0.81 -5.93 -5.45
CA LYS A 110 -0.42 -5.34 -6.00
C LYS A 110 -1.15 -4.39 -5.02
N VAL A 111 -0.81 -4.41 -3.74
CA VAL A 111 -1.20 -3.36 -2.78
C VAL A 111 -0.75 -1.97 -3.23
N GLY A 112 0.39 -1.83 -3.92
CA GLY A 112 0.82 -0.53 -4.44
C GLY A 112 -0.13 0.04 -5.50
N ALA A 113 -0.59 -0.81 -6.41
CA ALA A 113 -1.55 -0.41 -7.44
C ALA A 113 -2.92 -0.06 -6.83
N ALA A 114 -3.39 -0.86 -5.87
CA ALA A 114 -4.66 -0.60 -5.20
C ALA A 114 -4.64 0.71 -4.40
N TYR A 115 -3.61 0.92 -3.57
CA TYR A 115 -3.38 2.17 -2.87
C TYR A 115 -3.33 3.38 -3.82
N GLY A 116 -2.59 3.26 -4.92
CA GLY A 116 -2.49 4.30 -5.95
C GLY A 116 -3.83 4.66 -6.61
N CYS A 117 -4.78 3.74 -6.67
CA CYS A 117 -6.13 4.00 -7.17
C CYS A 117 -7.06 4.62 -6.11
N LEU A 118 -6.91 4.25 -4.83
CA LEU A 118 -7.85 4.66 -3.77
C LEU A 118 -7.42 5.96 -3.07
N ALA A 119 -6.14 6.10 -2.71
CA ALA A 119 -5.66 7.23 -1.92
C ALA A 119 -5.89 8.59 -2.60
N PRO A 120 -5.59 8.79 -3.90
CA PRO A 120 -5.87 10.06 -4.58
C PRO A 120 -7.36 10.43 -4.53
N ARG A 121 -8.27 9.46 -4.69
CA ARG A 121 -9.71 9.71 -4.69
C ARG A 121 -10.23 10.13 -3.32
N ILE A 122 -9.67 9.57 -2.25
CA ILE A 122 -10.02 9.95 -0.88
C ILE A 122 -9.54 11.38 -0.59
N ILE A 123 -8.29 11.71 -0.91
CA ILE A 123 -7.72 13.02 -0.58
C ILE A 123 -8.30 14.19 -1.41
N THR A 124 -8.94 13.90 -2.55
CA THR A 124 -9.63 14.90 -3.38
C THR A 124 -11.13 14.97 -3.11
N GLY A 125 -11.68 14.09 -2.27
CA GLY A 125 -13.12 14.00 -2.03
C GLY A 125 -13.90 13.30 -3.15
N GLU A 126 -13.24 12.71 -4.16
CA GLU A 126 -13.92 11.85 -5.15
C GLU A 126 -14.49 10.58 -4.50
N PHE A 127 -13.91 10.14 -3.39
CA PHE A 127 -14.35 8.96 -2.64
C PHE A 127 -14.54 9.30 -1.17
N ASP A 128 -15.80 9.28 -0.72
CA ASP A 128 -16.13 9.33 0.71
C ASP A 128 -16.08 7.92 1.32
N PRO A 129 -15.10 7.59 2.20
CA PRO A 129 -15.02 6.27 2.80
C PRO A 129 -16.22 5.95 3.69
N THR A 130 -16.96 6.97 4.16
CA THR A 130 -18.14 6.84 5.02
C THR A 130 -19.41 6.43 4.30
N TYR A 131 -19.42 6.58 2.98
CA TYR A 131 -20.59 6.36 2.15
C TYR A 131 -20.33 5.33 1.04
N HIS A 132 -19.18 5.41 0.36
CA HIS A 132 -18.84 4.51 -0.74
C HIS A 132 -18.24 3.18 -0.26
N LYS A 133 -18.33 2.18 -1.15
CA LYS A 133 -17.63 0.89 -1.02
C LYS A 133 -16.59 0.77 -2.12
N ALA A 134 -15.42 0.24 -1.80
CA ALA A 134 -14.32 0.09 -2.74
C ALA A 134 -14.41 -1.28 -3.44
N VAL A 135 -14.69 -1.28 -4.74
CA VAL A 135 -14.89 -2.49 -5.55
C VAL A 135 -13.62 -2.85 -6.31
N TRP A 136 -13.15 -4.08 -6.17
CA TRP A 136 -11.90 -4.57 -6.73
C TRP A 136 -12.13 -5.84 -7.56
N PRO A 137 -12.31 -5.72 -8.90
CA PRO A 137 -12.43 -6.88 -9.80
C PRO A 137 -11.06 -7.36 -10.30
N SER A 138 -10.71 -8.62 -10.06
CA SER A 138 -9.46 -9.26 -10.51
C SER A 138 -9.39 -10.75 -10.15
N THR A 139 -8.46 -11.47 -10.77
CA THR A 139 -8.20 -12.91 -10.56
C THR A 139 -7.52 -13.27 -9.23
N GLY A 140 -7.29 -12.32 -8.31
CA GLY A 140 -6.73 -12.63 -6.99
C GLY A 140 -5.94 -11.51 -6.33
N ASN A 141 -4.63 -11.39 -6.61
CA ASN A 141 -3.73 -10.51 -5.86
C ASN A 141 -4.15 -9.03 -5.83
N TYR A 142 -4.80 -8.52 -6.88
CA TYR A 142 -5.31 -7.15 -6.88
C TYR A 142 -6.57 -7.01 -6.01
N CYS A 143 -7.48 -7.99 -6.05
CA CYS A 143 -8.62 -8.07 -5.10
C CYS A 143 -8.14 -8.12 -3.66
N ARG A 144 -7.13 -8.94 -3.39
CA ARG A 144 -6.54 -9.08 -2.05
C ARG A 144 -5.89 -7.77 -1.59
N GLY A 145 -5.09 -7.14 -2.44
CA GLY A 145 -4.45 -5.86 -2.14
C GLY A 145 -5.47 -4.74 -1.94
N GLY A 146 -6.44 -4.64 -2.84
CA GLY A 146 -7.54 -3.69 -2.74
C GLY A 146 -8.38 -3.87 -1.49
N ALA A 147 -8.75 -5.11 -1.15
CA ALA A 147 -9.47 -5.40 0.08
C ALA A 147 -8.65 -5.02 1.32
N PHE A 148 -7.35 -5.33 1.31
CA PHE A 148 -6.44 -4.98 2.40
C PHE A 148 -6.34 -3.45 2.59
N ASP A 149 -5.97 -2.71 1.54
CA ASP A 149 -5.83 -1.24 1.59
C ASP A 149 -7.15 -0.56 1.99
N SER A 150 -8.27 -1.05 1.46
CA SER A 150 -9.61 -0.55 1.82
C SER A 150 -9.89 -0.68 3.31
N ARG A 151 -9.58 -1.84 3.91
CA ARG A 151 -9.72 -2.05 5.36
C ARG A 151 -8.78 -1.15 6.16
N LEU A 152 -7.54 -0.97 5.71
CA LEU A 152 -6.57 -0.07 6.36
C LEU A 152 -6.96 1.40 6.27
N MET A 153 -7.65 1.79 5.20
CA MET A 153 -8.12 3.14 4.91
C MET A 153 -9.57 3.36 5.36
N GLY A 154 -10.14 2.48 6.19
CA GLY A 154 -11.42 2.71 6.84
C GLY A 154 -12.63 2.69 5.90
N THR A 155 -12.57 1.94 4.80
CA THR A 155 -13.68 1.74 3.84
C THR A 155 -14.02 0.26 3.69
N GLU A 156 -15.27 -0.03 3.33
CA GLU A 156 -15.72 -1.40 3.09
C GLU A 156 -15.24 -1.88 1.70
N PRO A 157 -14.54 -3.03 1.61
CA PRO A 157 -14.14 -3.60 0.34
C PRO A 157 -15.16 -4.59 -0.23
N ILE A 158 -15.26 -4.64 -1.56
CA ILE A 158 -15.95 -5.69 -2.31
C ILE A 158 -14.93 -6.29 -3.29
N ALA A 159 -14.53 -7.53 -3.07
CA ALA A 159 -13.69 -8.28 -3.99
C ALA A 159 -14.57 -9.04 -4.99
N ILE A 160 -14.27 -8.94 -6.28
CA ILE A 160 -14.94 -9.70 -7.34
C ILE A 160 -13.87 -10.58 -7.99
N LEU A 161 -14.02 -11.90 -7.83
CA LEU A 161 -13.10 -12.93 -8.34
C LEU A 161 -13.75 -13.75 -9.45
#